data_AF-A0A972TGX1-F1
#
_entry.id   AF-A0A972TGX1-F1
#
_cell.length_a   1.000
_cell.length_b   1.000
_cell.length_c   1.000
_cell.angle_alpha   90.00
_cell.angle_beta   90.00
_cell.angle_gamma   90.00
#
_symmetry.space_group_name_H-M   'P 1'
#
loop_
_entity.id
_entity.type
_entity.pdbx_description
1 polymer ?
#
loop_
_entity_poly.entity_id
_entity_poly.type
_entity_poly.pdbx_seq_one_letter_code
_entity_poly.pdbx_strand_id
1 'polypeptide(L)'
;ITDGGEAANIVPAHSAGNFIVRAEDDSYLDELKERVLDCFIGAATATGARLEYRWGETRYAPMRNNLTLARLFKQNMQSLGRRMPLSDPDRSFGSTDMGNISQIVPGIHPGVAIVSPGVVNHSPEFALAACSEAGIEGMLDAAKAMAMTIVDLIASPETLAQVKQEFGKKNG
;
A
#
# COMPACT_ATOMS: atom_id res chain seq x y z
N ILE A 1 2.20 0.99 -21.44
CA ILE A 1 1.84 0.64 -22.83
C ILE A 1 2.19 -0.83 -23.04
N THR A 2 1.25 -1.62 -23.55
CA THR A 2 1.43 -3.05 -23.83
C THR A 2 1.46 -3.35 -25.33
N ASP A 3 0.93 -2.45 -26.14
CA ASP A 3 1.04 -2.45 -27.60
C ASP A 3 1.02 -0.99 -28.10
N GLY A 4 2.01 -0.59 -28.89
CA GLY A 4 2.17 0.76 -29.44
C GLY A 4 2.24 0.80 -30.96
N GLY A 5 1.94 -0.30 -31.64
CA GLY A 5 2.18 -0.46 -33.07
C GLY A 5 3.54 -1.09 -33.41
N GLU A 6 3.64 -1.63 -34.63
CA GLU A 6 4.75 -2.50 -35.04
C GLU A 6 5.93 -1.75 -35.70
N ALA A 7 5.68 -0.61 -36.35
CA ALA A 7 6.70 0.12 -37.10
C ALA A 7 6.41 1.63 -37.14
N ALA A 8 7.47 2.45 -37.06
CA ALA A 8 7.35 3.91 -37.00
C ALA A 8 6.82 4.56 -38.30
N ASN A 9 6.92 3.86 -39.42
CA ASN A 9 6.48 4.32 -40.74
C ASN A 9 5.11 3.75 -41.17
N ILE A 10 4.43 3.00 -40.30
CA ILE A 10 3.12 2.41 -40.55
C ILE A 10 2.14 2.98 -39.51
N VAL A 11 0.98 3.47 -39.96
CA VAL A 11 -0.07 3.92 -39.03
C VAL A 11 -0.59 2.69 -38.26
N PRO A 12 -0.50 2.64 -36.92
CA PRO A 12 -0.94 1.48 -36.16
C PRO A 12 -2.46 1.24 -36.29
N ALA A 13 -2.86 0.00 -36.53
CA ALA A 13 -4.27 -0.40 -36.53
C ALA A 13 -4.82 -0.66 -35.11
N HIS A 14 -3.94 -0.87 -34.13
CA HIS A 14 -4.27 -1.17 -32.74
C HIS A 14 -3.19 -0.61 -31.81
N SER A 15 -3.60 -0.21 -30.61
CA SER A 15 -2.71 0.10 -29.49
C SER A 15 -3.41 -0.24 -28.18
N ALA A 16 -2.64 -0.63 -27.18
CA ALA A 16 -3.17 -1.03 -25.88
C ALA A 16 -2.24 -0.64 -24.74
N GLY A 17 -2.82 -0.48 -23.55
CA GLY A 17 -2.06 -0.22 -22.33
C GLY A 17 -2.82 -0.61 -21.08
N ASN A 18 -2.06 -0.97 -20.05
CA ASN A 18 -2.55 -1.12 -18.69
C ASN A 18 -2.22 0.14 -17.89
N PHE A 19 -3.21 0.67 -17.18
CA PHE A 19 -3.10 1.88 -16.38
C PHE A 19 -3.55 1.58 -14.95
N ILE A 20 -2.86 2.17 -13.97
CA ILE A 20 -3.23 2.10 -12.57
C ILE A 20 -3.61 3.52 -12.14
N VAL A 21 -4.83 3.67 -11.64
CA VAL A 21 -5.34 4.92 -11.08
C VAL A 21 -5.41 4.77 -9.56
N ARG A 22 -4.94 5.78 -8.83
CA ARG A 22 -4.89 5.79 -7.35
C ARG A 22 -5.35 7.14 -6.84
N ALA A 23 -5.98 7.12 -5.68
CA ALA A 23 -6.41 8.30 -4.93
C ALA A 23 -6.23 8.04 -3.43
N GLU A 24 -6.35 9.10 -2.64
CA GLU A 24 -6.24 9.03 -1.17
C GLU A 24 -7.48 8.39 -0.53
N ASP A 25 -8.63 8.49 -1.19
CA ASP A 25 -9.88 7.86 -0.78
C ASP A 25 -10.69 7.35 -1.98
N ASP A 26 -11.66 6.47 -1.69
CA ASP A 26 -12.46 5.80 -2.71
C ASP A 26 -13.41 6.76 -3.45
N SER A 27 -13.89 7.82 -2.80
CA SER A 27 -14.79 8.80 -3.43
C SER A 27 -14.04 9.57 -4.51
N TYR A 28 -12.82 10.01 -4.18
CA TYR A 28 -11.96 10.66 -5.17
C TYR A 28 -11.46 9.69 -6.24
N LEU A 29 -11.24 8.41 -5.92
CA LEU A 29 -10.92 7.40 -6.93
C LEU A 29 -12.04 7.23 -7.96
N ASP A 30 -13.31 7.24 -7.52
CA ASP A 30 -14.46 7.14 -8.42
C ASP A 30 -14.59 8.38 -9.31
N GLU A 31 -14.32 9.60 -8.80
CA GLU A 31 -14.24 10.81 -9.65
C GLU A 31 -13.08 10.70 -10.68
N LEU A 32 -11.90 10.30 -10.21
CA LEU A 32 -10.71 10.23 -11.04
C LEU A 32 -10.83 9.18 -12.15
N LYS A 33 -11.53 8.08 -11.88
CA LYS A 33 -11.88 7.06 -12.88
C LYS A 33 -12.60 7.70 -14.08
N GLU A 34 -13.67 8.44 -13.82
CA GLU A 34 -14.48 9.04 -14.89
C GLU A 34 -13.64 10.03 -15.71
N ARG A 35 -12.84 10.88 -15.04
CA ARG A 35 -11.94 11.83 -15.70
C ARG A 35 -10.89 11.15 -16.58
N VAL A 36 -10.34 10.02 -16.13
CA VAL A 36 -9.37 9.23 -16.92
C VAL A 36 -10.06 8.60 -18.12
N LEU A 37 -11.26 8.05 -17.97
CA LEU A 37 -12.04 7.47 -19.06
C LEU A 37 -12.42 8.53 -20.11
N ASP A 38 -12.82 9.72 -19.68
CA ASP A 38 -13.14 10.84 -20.57
C ASP A 38 -11.97 11.24 -21.47
N CYS A 39 -10.73 11.17 -20.97
CA CYS A 39 -9.54 11.39 -21.79
C CYS A 39 -9.42 10.35 -22.92
N PHE A 40 -9.66 9.06 -22.61
CA PHE A 40 -9.62 7.99 -23.62
C PHE A 40 -10.78 8.09 -24.61
N ILE A 41 -11.98 8.43 -24.14
CA ILE A 41 -13.17 8.65 -24.99
C ILE A 41 -12.93 9.85 -25.92
N GLY A 42 -12.37 10.94 -25.40
CA GLY A 42 -12.01 12.12 -26.18
C GLY A 42 -11.00 11.80 -27.28
N ALA A 43 -9.95 11.04 -26.96
CA ALA A 43 -8.95 10.61 -27.94
C ALA A 43 -9.55 9.70 -29.04
N ALA A 44 -10.41 8.75 -28.66
CA ALA A 44 -11.10 7.88 -29.61
C ALA A 44 -12.02 8.69 -30.55
N THR A 45 -12.77 9.64 -29.99
CA THR A 45 -13.67 10.52 -30.74
C THR A 45 -12.89 11.38 -31.75
N ALA A 46 -11.79 12.01 -31.32
CA ALA A 46 -11.00 12.89 -32.17
C ALA A 46 -10.30 12.16 -33.32
N THR A 47 -9.94 10.89 -33.12
CA THR A 47 -9.22 10.08 -34.12
C THR A 47 -10.14 9.21 -34.99
N GLY A 48 -11.41 9.07 -34.61
CA GLY A 48 -12.34 8.12 -35.23
C GLY A 48 -12.07 6.66 -34.86
N ALA A 49 -11.23 6.40 -33.86
CA ALA A 49 -10.92 5.05 -33.40
C ALA A 49 -12.03 4.47 -32.51
N ARG A 50 -12.05 3.13 -32.37
CA ARG A 50 -12.88 2.44 -31.38
C ARG A 50 -12.11 2.31 -30.06
N LEU A 51 -12.75 2.66 -28.95
CA LEU A 51 -12.23 2.39 -27.61
C LEU A 51 -12.88 1.13 -27.04
N GLU A 52 -12.05 0.21 -26.56
CA GLU A 52 -12.46 -0.89 -25.69
C GLU A 52 -11.66 -0.76 -24.39
N TYR A 53 -12.33 -0.83 -23.24
CA TYR A 53 -11.67 -0.78 -21.95
C TYR A 53 -12.28 -1.78 -20.96
N ARG A 54 -11.48 -2.15 -19.97
CA ARG A 54 -11.93 -2.96 -18.82
C ARG A 54 -11.43 -2.28 -17.57
N TRP A 55 -12.34 -1.91 -16.68
CA TRP A 55 -11.96 -1.41 -15.36
C TRP A 55 -11.83 -2.61 -14.42
N GLY A 56 -10.68 -2.74 -13.76
CA GLY A 56 -10.46 -3.84 -12.82
C GLY A 56 -11.43 -3.79 -11.63
N GLU A 57 -11.88 -4.95 -11.17
CA GLU A 57 -12.74 -5.07 -9.98
C GLU A 57 -11.94 -4.93 -8.67
N THR A 58 -10.65 -5.29 -8.72
CA THR A 58 -9.76 -5.24 -7.54
C THR A 58 -9.37 -3.80 -7.22
N ARG A 59 -9.94 -3.28 -6.14
CA ARG A 59 -9.59 -1.98 -5.55
C ARG A 59 -8.62 -2.17 -4.39
N TYR A 60 -7.51 -1.44 -4.37
CA TYR A 60 -6.67 -1.32 -3.18
C TYR A 60 -7.17 -0.13 -2.35
N ALA A 61 -7.88 -0.40 -1.26
CA ALA A 61 -8.37 0.65 -0.37
C ALA A 61 -7.17 1.37 0.31
N PRO A 62 -7.33 2.64 0.73
CA PRO A 62 -6.31 3.32 1.50
C PRO A 62 -6.01 2.58 2.81
N MET A 63 -4.76 2.64 3.27
CA MET A 63 -4.36 2.08 4.55
C MET A 63 -4.99 2.87 5.71
N ARG A 64 -5.75 2.19 6.55
CA ARG A 64 -6.31 2.74 7.78
C ARG A 64 -5.52 2.23 8.99
N ASN A 65 -4.39 2.89 9.25
CA ASN A 65 -3.51 2.50 10.35
C ASN A 65 -4.14 2.77 11.71
N ASN A 66 -4.16 1.77 12.59
CA ASN A 66 -4.50 1.93 14.00
C ASN A 66 -3.25 2.37 14.78
N LEU A 67 -3.21 3.62 15.21
CA LEU A 67 -2.08 4.23 15.92
C LEU A 67 -1.86 3.62 17.31
N THR A 68 -2.91 3.16 18.00
CA THR A 68 -2.74 2.44 19.26
C THR A 68 -1.95 1.14 19.04
N LEU A 69 -2.31 0.33 18.03
CA LEU A 69 -1.53 -0.84 17.62
C LEU A 69 -0.12 -0.47 17.14
N ALA A 70 0.02 0.59 16.34
CA ALA A 70 1.31 1.00 15.80
C ALA A 70 2.28 1.43 16.91
N ARG A 71 1.78 2.08 17.98
CA ARG A 71 2.58 2.47 19.15
C ARG A 71 3.07 1.26 19.94
N LEU A 72 2.22 0.25 20.15
CA LEU A 72 2.62 -1.00 20.81
C LEU A 72 3.71 -1.71 20.00
N PHE A 73 3.48 -1.92 18.70
CA PHE A 73 4.45 -2.57 17.84
C PHE A 73 5.79 -1.81 17.82
N LYS A 74 5.74 -0.47 17.75
CA LYS A 74 6.94 0.38 17.87
C LYS A 74 7.67 0.16 19.19
N GLN A 75 6.98 0.17 20.32
CA GLN A 75 7.60 -0.03 21.64
C GLN A 75 8.27 -1.40 21.73
N ASN A 76 7.62 -2.44 21.21
CA ASN A 76 8.16 -3.79 21.16
C ASN A 76 9.40 -3.86 20.27
N MET A 77 9.38 -3.24 19.07
CA MET A 77 10.59 -3.12 18.23
C MET A 77 11.72 -2.35 18.91
N GLN A 78 11.40 -1.29 19.66
CA GLN A 78 12.40 -0.54 20.44
C GLN A 78 13.04 -1.38 21.54
N SER A 79 12.26 -2.24 22.22
CA SER A 79 12.81 -3.17 23.21
C SER A 79 13.76 -4.21 22.62
N LEU A 80 13.62 -4.52 21.33
CA LEU A 80 14.52 -5.37 20.54
C LEU A 80 15.72 -4.59 19.95
N GLY A 81 15.92 -3.33 20.35
CA GLY A 81 17.03 -2.49 19.90
C GLY A 81 16.84 -1.83 18.53
N ARG A 82 15.63 -1.90 17.95
CA ARG A 82 15.32 -1.32 16.63
C ARG A 82 14.71 0.08 16.78
N ARG A 83 15.24 1.05 16.02
CA ARG A 83 14.62 2.38 15.92
C ARG A 83 13.49 2.35 14.90
N MET A 84 12.27 2.61 15.35
CA MET A 84 11.09 2.64 14.49
C MET A 84 10.31 3.96 14.67
N PRO A 85 10.53 4.96 13.80
CA PRO A 85 9.70 6.16 13.81
C PRO A 85 8.27 5.80 13.40
N LEU A 86 7.28 6.50 13.97
CA LEU A 86 5.93 6.46 13.39
C LEU A 86 5.97 7.30 12.12
N SER A 87 5.40 6.77 11.04
CA SER A 87 5.25 7.50 9.79
C SER A 87 4.29 8.67 9.97
N ASP A 88 4.51 9.70 9.16
CA ASP A 88 3.58 10.82 9.01
C ASP A 88 2.22 10.27 8.51
N PRO A 89 1.11 10.50 9.24
CA PRO A 89 -0.21 10.04 8.83
C PRO A 89 -0.67 10.66 7.48
N ASP A 90 -0.13 11.82 7.10
CA ASP A 90 -0.48 12.50 5.85
C ASP A 90 0.36 12.00 4.65
N ARG A 91 1.30 11.08 4.89
CA ARG A 91 2.06 10.40 3.83
C ARG A 91 1.53 8.99 3.60
N SER A 92 0.71 8.85 2.58
CA SER A 92 0.40 7.53 2.01
C SER A 92 1.67 6.94 1.37
N PHE A 93 2.08 5.76 1.82
CA PHE A 93 3.22 5.03 1.25
C PHE A 93 2.79 3.61 0.87
N GLY A 94 2.97 3.28 -0.41
CA GLY A 94 2.70 1.94 -0.94
C GLY A 94 1.26 1.70 -1.38
N SER A 95 1.05 0.59 -2.08
CA SER A 95 -0.30 0.07 -2.37
C SER A 95 -0.28 -1.41 -2.07
N THR A 96 -1.09 -1.80 -1.10
CA THR A 96 -1.17 -3.13 -0.54
C THR A 96 -2.63 -3.48 -0.28
N ASP A 97 -2.97 -4.75 -0.49
CA ASP A 97 -4.23 -5.37 -0.08
C ASP A 97 -4.49 -5.29 1.44
N MET A 98 -3.45 -5.07 2.25
CA MET A 98 -3.61 -4.76 3.67
C MET A 98 -4.51 -3.53 3.89
N GLY A 99 -4.57 -2.60 2.91
CA GLY A 99 -5.50 -1.49 2.94
C GLY A 99 -6.95 -1.96 3.05
N ASN A 100 -7.34 -2.96 2.24
CA ASN A 100 -8.67 -3.56 2.29
C ASN A 100 -8.97 -4.24 3.64
N ILE A 101 -8.00 -4.97 4.18
CA ILE A 101 -8.13 -5.61 5.51
C ILE A 101 -8.28 -4.56 6.61
N SER A 102 -7.52 -3.46 6.52
CA SER A 102 -7.57 -2.38 7.50
C SER A 102 -8.89 -1.60 7.50
N GLN A 103 -9.76 -1.77 6.48
CA GLN A 103 -11.11 -1.21 6.50
C GLN A 103 -12.09 -2.03 7.35
N ILE A 104 -11.84 -3.33 7.52
CA ILE A 104 -12.76 -4.27 8.18
C ILE A 104 -12.32 -4.67 9.59
N VAL A 105 -11.02 -4.62 9.89
CA VAL A 105 -10.46 -4.89 11.21
C VAL A 105 -9.33 -3.91 11.56
N PRO A 106 -9.05 -3.66 12.86
CA PRO A 106 -7.89 -2.87 13.25
C PRO A 106 -6.60 -3.48 12.67
N GLY A 107 -5.81 -2.67 11.96
CA GLY A 107 -4.61 -3.14 11.27
C GLY A 107 -3.48 -2.10 11.25
N ILE A 108 -2.27 -2.59 11.00
CA ILE A 108 -1.05 -1.81 10.78
C ILE A 108 -0.24 -2.45 9.65
N HIS A 109 0.57 -1.66 8.95
CA HIS A 109 1.51 -2.17 7.94
C HIS A 109 2.92 -1.60 8.18
N PRO A 110 3.66 -2.13 9.17
CA PRO A 110 4.96 -1.60 9.54
C PRO A 110 6.07 -2.01 8.57
N GLY A 111 6.97 -1.08 8.24
CA GLY A 111 8.22 -1.37 7.56
C GLY A 111 9.36 -1.61 8.56
N VAL A 112 10.07 -2.74 8.43
CA VAL A 112 11.28 -3.04 9.22
C VAL A 112 12.49 -2.91 8.31
N ALA A 113 13.44 -2.05 8.69
CA ALA A 113 14.64 -1.81 7.91
C ALA A 113 15.57 -3.04 7.93
N ILE A 114 15.94 -3.50 6.74
CA ILE A 114 16.91 -4.59 6.52
C ILE A 114 18.12 -4.15 5.67
N VAL A 115 18.13 -2.88 5.29
CA VAL A 115 19.15 -2.23 4.46
C VAL A 115 19.47 -0.85 5.01
N SER A 116 20.67 -0.35 4.69
CA SER A 116 21.06 1.04 4.95
C SER A 116 20.25 2.03 4.08
N PRO A 117 20.12 3.29 4.51
CA PRO A 117 19.52 4.34 3.68
C PRO A 117 20.18 4.41 2.29
N GLY A 118 19.37 4.61 1.26
CA GLY A 118 19.82 4.70 -0.14
C GLY A 118 19.51 3.48 -0.99
N VAL A 119 19.25 2.32 -0.38
CA VAL A 119 18.69 1.16 -1.10
C VAL A 119 17.17 1.30 -1.14
N VAL A 120 16.59 1.30 -2.35
CA VAL A 120 15.16 1.41 -2.56
C VAL A 120 14.48 0.04 -2.64
N ASN A 121 13.21 -0.03 -2.27
CA ASN A 121 12.38 -1.20 -2.53
C ASN A 121 12.31 -1.49 -4.05
N HIS A 122 12.02 -2.74 -4.42
CA HIS A 122 11.93 -3.19 -5.82
C HIS A 122 13.23 -3.09 -6.64
N SER A 123 14.39 -3.17 -5.97
CA SER A 123 15.69 -3.26 -6.64
C SER A 123 16.35 -4.64 -6.46
N PRO A 124 17.27 -5.05 -7.35
CA PRO A 124 18.07 -6.26 -7.16
C PRO A 124 18.84 -6.28 -5.84
N GLU A 125 19.35 -5.13 -5.40
CA GLU A 125 20.09 -4.98 -4.14
C GLU A 125 19.18 -5.25 -2.93
N PHE A 126 17.94 -4.76 -2.96
CA PHE A 126 16.96 -5.06 -1.91
C PHE A 126 16.59 -6.54 -1.89
N ALA A 127 16.46 -7.17 -3.07
CA ALA A 127 16.18 -8.60 -3.17
C ALA A 127 17.30 -9.46 -2.55
N LEU A 128 18.57 -9.08 -2.78
CA LEU A 128 19.71 -9.73 -2.14
C LEU A 128 19.69 -9.52 -0.62
N ALA A 129 19.39 -8.30 -0.17
CA ALA A 129 19.31 -8.00 1.27
C ALA A 129 18.18 -8.77 1.98
N ALA A 130 17.04 -8.99 1.32
CA ALA A 130 15.94 -9.78 1.86
C ALA A 130 16.33 -11.23 2.19
N CYS A 131 17.31 -11.79 1.47
CA CYS A 131 17.87 -13.12 1.72
C CYS A 131 19.13 -13.13 2.59
N SER A 132 19.58 -11.96 3.07
CA SER A 132 20.78 -11.83 3.88
C SER A 132 20.52 -12.12 5.36
N GLU A 133 21.59 -12.25 6.15
CA GLU A 133 21.51 -12.37 7.61
C GLU A 133 20.75 -11.19 8.23
N ALA A 134 21.01 -9.95 7.78
CA ALA A 134 20.26 -8.77 8.21
C ALA A 134 18.76 -8.85 7.83
N GLY A 135 18.43 -9.45 6.69
CA GLY A 135 17.05 -9.73 6.29
C GLY A 135 16.35 -10.71 7.23
N ILE A 136 17.04 -11.80 7.59
CA ILE A 136 16.56 -12.82 8.52
C ILE A 136 16.39 -12.24 9.94
N GLU A 137 17.37 -11.48 10.44
CA GLU A 137 17.26 -10.77 11.72
C GLU A 137 16.13 -9.73 11.70
N GLY A 138 15.97 -9.04 10.57
CA GLY A 138 14.85 -8.16 10.25
C GLY A 138 13.51 -8.82 10.54
N MET A 139 13.30 -9.95 9.85
CA MET A 139 12.11 -10.79 9.94
C MET A 139 11.87 -11.34 11.35
N LEU A 140 12.92 -11.86 12.00
CA LEU A 140 12.78 -12.45 13.34
C LEU A 140 12.33 -11.43 14.39
N ASP A 141 12.87 -10.22 14.37
CA ASP A 141 12.43 -9.21 15.33
C ASP A 141 11.04 -8.66 14.99
N ALA A 142 10.68 -8.56 13.71
CA ALA A 142 9.31 -8.24 13.31
C ALA A 142 8.31 -9.28 13.85
N ALA A 143 8.66 -10.57 13.74
CA ALA A 143 7.84 -11.67 14.27
C ALA A 143 7.73 -11.62 15.80
N LYS A 144 8.84 -11.39 16.51
CA LYS A 144 8.83 -11.21 17.97
C LYS A 144 7.96 -10.02 18.38
N ALA A 145 8.16 -8.85 17.77
CA ALA A 145 7.38 -7.66 18.10
C ALA A 145 5.88 -7.83 17.81
N MET A 146 5.52 -8.58 16.76
CA MET A 146 4.14 -8.95 16.47
C MET A 146 3.56 -9.82 17.59
N ALA A 147 4.28 -10.86 18.01
CA ALA A 147 3.86 -11.72 19.12
C ALA A 147 3.74 -10.96 20.44
N MET A 148 4.70 -10.10 20.77
CA MET A 148 4.67 -9.23 21.94
C MET A 148 3.46 -8.30 21.92
N THR A 149 3.15 -7.71 20.76
CA THR A 149 1.97 -6.85 20.60
C THR A 149 0.68 -7.61 20.87
N ILE A 150 0.58 -8.88 20.45
CA ILE A 150 -0.57 -9.73 20.78
C ILE A 150 -0.64 -10.00 22.28
N VAL A 151 0.49 -10.28 22.93
CA VAL A 151 0.56 -10.47 24.39
C VAL A 151 0.09 -9.21 25.12
N ASP A 152 0.53 -8.02 24.71
CA ASP A 152 0.11 -6.74 25.31
C ASP A 152 -1.41 -6.55 25.22
N LEU A 153 -2.01 -6.89 24.08
CA LEU A 153 -3.46 -6.81 23.86
C LEU A 153 -4.26 -7.80 24.71
N ILE A 154 -3.73 -9.02 24.89
CA ILE A 154 -4.37 -10.05 25.73
C ILE A 154 -4.25 -9.68 27.21
N ALA A 155 -3.10 -9.13 27.62
CA ALA A 155 -2.82 -8.77 29.00
C ALA A 155 -3.54 -7.50 29.47
N SER A 156 -3.91 -6.58 28.56
CA SER A 156 -4.61 -5.35 28.88
C SER A 156 -5.95 -5.22 28.13
N PRO A 157 -7.08 -5.58 28.77
CA PRO A 157 -8.42 -5.33 28.25
C PRO A 157 -8.67 -3.86 27.89
N GLU A 158 -8.07 -2.93 28.63
CA GLU A 158 -8.17 -1.49 28.40
C GLU A 158 -7.52 -1.10 27.08
N THR A 159 -6.33 -1.62 26.80
CA THR A 159 -5.61 -1.37 25.54
C THR A 159 -6.37 -1.96 24.34
N LEU A 160 -6.92 -3.16 24.49
CA LEU A 160 -7.78 -3.75 23.47
C LEU A 160 -9.04 -2.91 23.21
N ALA A 161 -9.64 -2.34 24.27
CA ALA A 161 -10.77 -1.43 24.14
C ALA A 161 -10.39 -0.15 23.39
N GLN A 162 -9.20 0.41 23.65
CA GLN A 162 -8.69 1.58 22.91
C GLN A 162 -8.49 1.29 21.42
N VAL A 163 -7.90 0.14 21.08
CA VAL A 163 -7.74 -0.30 19.67
C VAL A 163 -9.10 -0.37 18.97
N LYS A 164 -10.09 -1.00 19.62
CA LYS A 164 -11.46 -1.11 19.09
C LYS A 164 -12.14 0.24 18.97
N GLN A 165 -11.97 1.12 19.96
CA GLN A 165 -12.55 2.46 19.96
C GLN A 165 -11.96 3.33 18.85
N GLU A 166 -10.65 3.31 18.68
CA GLU A 166 -9.97 4.03 17.60
C GLU A 166 -10.46 3.54 16.22
N PHE A 167 -10.57 2.23 16.04
CA PHE A 167 -11.12 1.65 14.81
C PHE A 167 -12.62 1.95 14.61
N GLY A 168 -13.39 2.13 15.68
CA GLY A 168 -14.80 2.50 15.61
C GLY A 168 -15.06 3.97 15.22
N LYS A 169 -14.07 4.85 15.43
CA LYS A 169 -14.15 6.24 14.97
C LYS A 169 -14.01 6.27 13.46
N LYS A 170 -15.11 6.55 12.73
CA LYS A 170 -15.03 6.80 11.28
C LYS A 170 -13.94 7.85 11.05
N ASN A 171 -13.05 7.57 10.11
CA ASN A 171 -12.24 8.64 9.52
C ASN A 171 -13.26 9.62 8.93
N GLY A 172 -13.21 10.89 9.35
CA GLY A 172 -14.07 11.94 8.81
C GLY A 172 -13.85 12.10 7.32
#